data_AF-A0A9P1HD00-F1
#
_entry.id   AF-A0A9P1HD00-F1
#
_cell.length_a   1.000
_cell.length_b   1.000
_cell.length_c   1.000
_cell.angle_alpha   90.00
_cell.angle_beta   90.00
_cell.angle_gamma   90.00
#
_symmetry.space_group_name_H-M   'P 1'
#
loop_
_entity.id
_entity.type
_entity.pdbx_description
1 polymer ?
#
loop_
_entity_poly.entity_id
_entity_poly.type
_entity_poly.pdbx_seq_one_letter_code
_entity_poly.pdbx_strand_id
1 'polypeptide(L)'
;MKCLYIIVKSIFVHWLTPIYSLDHLKDSWTVVSGGTDGIGRAYIEELAKERGIRNFYLLGRNPEKLKNVKDSLEKTYSATVKTAVFNFESSDYSTLPSELSEIEVGILVNCAGIAP
;
A
#
# COMPACT_ATOMS: atom_id res chain seq x y z
N MET A 1 -20.76 10.48 34.17
CA MET A 1 -20.23 9.09 34.16
C MET A 1 -19.82 8.59 32.78
N LYS A 2 -20.72 8.46 31.79
CA LYS A 2 -20.38 7.91 30.45
C LYS A 2 -19.36 8.73 29.65
N CYS A 3 -19.46 10.06 29.70
CA CYS A 3 -18.55 10.94 28.96
C CYS A 3 -17.09 10.82 29.44
N LEU A 4 -16.88 10.80 30.76
CA LEU A 4 -15.55 10.61 31.35
C LEU A 4 -14.94 9.26 30.98
N TYR A 5 -15.74 8.19 31.00
CA TYR A 5 -15.29 6.86 30.56
C TYR A 5 -14.87 6.85 29.08
N ILE A 6 -15.62 7.51 28.20
CA ILE A 6 -15.27 7.61 26.77
C ILE A 6 -13.96 8.39 26.59
N ILE A 7 -13.79 9.51 27.29
CA ILE A 7 -12.56 10.33 27.20
C ILE A 7 -11.34 9.52 27.68
N VAL A 8 -11.43 8.88 28.85
CA VAL A 8 -10.35 8.06 29.40
C VAL A 8 -10.04 6.89 28.47
N LYS A 9 -11.06 6.21 27.95
CA LYS A 9 -10.88 5.12 26.99
C LYS A 9 -10.25 5.60 25.68
N SER A 10 -10.63 6.77 25.17
CA SER A 10 -10.01 7.37 23.97
C SER A 10 -8.55 7.72 24.20
N ILE A 11 -8.21 8.31 25.35
CA ILE A 11 -6.81 8.60 25.71
C ILE A 11 -6.03 7.29 25.80
N PHE A 12 -6.56 6.29 26.51
CA PHE A 12 -5.90 5.00 26.67
C PHE A 12 -5.72 4.27 25.33
N VAL A 13 -6.75 4.25 24.48
CA VAL A 13 -6.65 3.63 23.14
C VAL A 13 -5.67 4.39 22.26
N HIS A 14 -5.69 5.72 22.24
CA HIS A 14 -4.84 6.46 21.30
C HIS A 14 -3.36 6.51 21.72
N TRP A 15 -3.07 6.52 23.03
CA TRP A 15 -1.71 6.69 23.54
C TRP A 15 -1.06 5.44 24.11
N LEU A 16 -1.84 4.41 24.50
CA LEU A 16 -1.31 3.24 25.21
C LEU A 16 -1.54 1.91 24.50
N THR A 17 -2.40 1.83 23.48
CA THR A 17 -2.52 0.55 22.75
C THR A 17 -1.32 0.34 21.82
N PRO A 18 -0.71 -0.86 21.86
CA PRO A 18 0.38 -1.17 20.95
C PRO A 18 -0.12 -1.12 19.51
N ILE A 19 0.76 -0.64 18.63
CA ILE A 19 0.52 -0.63 17.20
C ILE A 19 0.28 -2.08 16.73
N TYR A 20 -0.79 -2.31 15.97
CA TYR A 20 -1.08 -3.63 15.41
C TYR A 20 0.08 -4.09 14.52
N SER A 21 0.63 -5.28 14.82
CA SER A 21 1.75 -5.85 14.07
C SER A 21 1.28 -6.45 12.76
N LEU A 22 2.02 -6.12 11.68
CA LEU A 22 1.84 -6.69 10.35
C LEU A 22 2.94 -7.73 10.02
N ASP A 23 3.63 -8.28 11.03
CA ASP A 23 4.76 -9.19 10.82
C ASP A 23 4.37 -10.42 9.99
N HIS A 24 3.15 -10.93 10.19
CA HIS A 24 2.60 -12.07 9.45
C HIS A 24 2.34 -11.80 7.96
N LEU A 25 2.45 -10.55 7.50
CA LEU A 25 2.25 -10.15 6.10
C LEU A 25 3.54 -9.69 5.42
N LYS A 26 4.69 -9.69 6.13
CA LYS A 26 5.95 -9.15 5.61
C LYS A 26 6.51 -9.93 4.41
N ASP A 27 6.24 -11.24 4.37
CA ASP A 27 6.70 -12.13 3.30
C ASP A 27 5.75 -12.09 2.09
N SER A 28 4.47 -11.76 2.30
CA SER A 28 3.48 -11.61 1.24
C SER A 28 3.64 -10.28 0.48
N TRP A 29 3.03 -10.18 -0.69
CA TRP A 29 3.05 -8.97 -1.53
C TRP A 29 1.97 -7.97 -1.10
N THR A 30 2.36 -6.69 -1.12
CA THR A 30 1.42 -5.56 -1.02
C THR A 30 1.10 -5.05 -2.42
N VAL A 31 -0.12 -5.29 -2.89
CA VAL A 31 -0.59 -4.81 -4.20
C VAL A 31 -1.26 -3.46 -4.03
N VAL A 32 -0.85 -2.46 -4.81
CA VAL A 32 -1.34 -1.09 -4.70
C VAL A 32 -1.80 -0.55 -6.05
N SER A 33 -3.06 -0.16 -6.14
CA SER A 33 -3.58 0.67 -7.24
C SER A 33 -3.50 2.15 -6.86
N GLY A 34 -3.15 3.02 -7.79
CA GLY A 34 -3.07 4.47 -7.52
C GLY A 34 -1.95 4.88 -6.56
N GLY A 35 -0.89 4.07 -6.47
CA GLY A 35 0.24 4.28 -5.55
C GLY A 35 1.27 5.32 -6.01
N THR A 36 1.08 5.95 -7.17
CA THR A 36 2.09 6.85 -7.76
C THR A 36 2.13 8.24 -7.13
N ASP A 37 1.10 8.63 -6.39
CA ASP A 37 0.95 9.98 -5.83
C ASP A 37 -0.02 10.00 -4.63
N GLY A 38 -0.12 11.14 -3.94
CA GLY A 38 -1.13 11.42 -2.93
C GLY A 38 -1.26 10.35 -1.83
N ILE A 39 -2.50 9.96 -1.53
CA ILE A 39 -2.83 9.04 -0.43
C ILE A 39 -2.24 7.63 -0.69
N GLY A 40 -2.33 7.12 -1.92
CA GLY A 40 -1.76 5.81 -2.25
C GLY A 40 -0.25 5.77 -2.02
N ARG A 41 0.47 6.84 -2.40
CA ARG A 41 1.90 6.97 -2.12
C ARG A 41 2.18 7.07 -0.62
N ALA A 42 1.37 7.82 0.13
CA ALA A 42 1.53 7.93 1.58
C ALA A 42 1.37 6.58 2.31
N TYR A 43 0.42 5.74 1.87
CA TYR A 43 0.28 4.38 2.41
C TYR A 43 1.51 3.52 2.14
N ILE A 44 2.06 3.56 0.92
CA ILE A 44 3.26 2.80 0.56
C ILE A 44 4.45 3.21 1.44
N GLU A 45 4.66 4.52 1.60
CA GLU A 45 5.73 5.07 2.43
C GLU A 45 5.60 4.64 3.89
N GLU A 46 4.41 4.75 4.47
CA GLU A 46 4.15 4.34 5.85
C GLU A 46 4.35 2.82 6.05
N LEU A 47 3.86 2.00 5.13
CA LEU A 47 4.03 0.54 5.16
C LEU A 47 5.51 0.15 5.05
N ALA A 48 6.28 0.83 4.20
CA ALA A 48 7.70 0.58 4.05
C ALA A 48 8.49 1.05 5.28
N LYS A 49 8.27 2.30 5.71
CA LYS A 49 9.06 2.97 6.74
C LYS A 49 8.73 2.47 8.14
N GLU A 50 7.46 2.50 8.52
CA GLU A 50 7.03 2.23 9.90
C GLU A 50 6.65 0.76 10.11
N ARG A 51 6.12 0.08 9.08
CA ARG A 51 5.63 -1.32 9.21
C ARG A 51 6.62 -2.38 8.74
N GLY A 52 7.72 -1.99 8.12
CA GLY A 52 8.75 -2.93 7.70
C GLY A 52 8.34 -3.79 6.50
N ILE A 53 7.32 -3.41 5.74
CA ILE A 53 6.91 -4.11 4.53
C ILE A 53 7.94 -3.85 3.43
N ARG A 54 8.28 -4.89 2.65
CA ARG A 54 9.33 -4.81 1.62
C ARG A 54 8.87 -5.23 0.22
N ASN A 55 7.82 -6.02 0.09
CA ASN A 55 7.37 -6.52 -1.21
C ASN A 55 6.17 -5.71 -1.72
N PHE A 56 6.35 -4.97 -2.81
CA PHE A 56 5.31 -4.11 -3.38
C PHE A 56 5.04 -4.42 -4.85
N TYR A 57 3.77 -4.50 -5.21
CA TYR A 57 3.32 -4.57 -6.60
C TYR A 57 2.49 -3.33 -6.92
N LEU A 58 2.97 -2.48 -7.82
CA LEU A 58 2.35 -1.18 -8.10
C LEU A 58 1.63 -1.21 -9.46
N LEU A 59 0.35 -0.88 -9.43
CA LEU A 59 -0.50 -0.74 -10.61
C LEU A 59 -0.84 0.74 -10.83
N GLY A 60 -0.61 1.22 -12.04
CA GLY A 60 -0.90 2.61 -12.40
C GLY A 60 -0.86 2.86 -13.90
N ARG A 61 -1.20 4.09 -14.30
CA ARG A 61 -1.32 4.46 -15.73
C ARG A 61 -0.06 5.06 -16.32
N ASN A 62 0.78 5.69 -15.49
CA ASN A 62 1.97 6.39 -15.94
C ASN A 62 3.24 5.58 -15.59
N PRO A 63 3.95 5.02 -16.58
CA PRO A 63 5.13 4.19 -16.35
C PRO A 63 6.29 4.96 -15.70
N GLU A 64 6.47 6.24 -16.04
CA GLU A 64 7.54 7.07 -15.47
C GLU A 64 7.30 7.32 -13.98
N LYS A 65 6.07 7.68 -13.59
CA LYS A 65 5.71 7.83 -12.17
C LYS A 65 5.86 6.51 -11.40
N LEU A 66 5.46 5.38 -12.00
CA LEU A 66 5.67 4.05 -11.40
C LEU A 66 7.15 3.76 -11.18
N LYS A 67 7.99 4.03 -12.18
CA LYS A 67 9.45 3.86 -12.09
C LYS A 67 10.05 4.72 -10.98
N ASN A 68 9.69 6.01 -10.90
CA ASN A 68 10.20 6.91 -9.87
C ASN A 68 9.85 6.43 -8.46
N VAL A 69 8.61 5.97 -8.28
CA VAL A 69 8.12 5.41 -7.00
C VAL A 69 8.85 4.11 -6.66
N LYS A 70 9.04 3.22 -7.63
CA LYS A 70 9.84 1.99 -7.49
C LYS A 70 11.28 2.31 -7.08
N ASP A 71 12.00 3.11 -7.86
CA ASP A 71 13.42 3.43 -7.62
C ASP A 71 13.61 4.05 -6.24
N SER A 72 12.68 4.91 -5.81
CA SER A 72 12.68 5.50 -4.47
C SER A 72 12.52 4.46 -3.35
N LEU A 73 11.64 3.46 -3.51
CA LEU A 73 11.41 2.46 -2.47
C LEU A 73 12.56 1.46 -2.40
N GLU A 74 13.06 1.01 -3.56
CA GLU A 74 14.20 0.11 -3.65
C GLU A 74 15.45 0.77 -3.04
N LYS A 75 15.67 2.07 -3.31
CA LYS A 75 16.82 2.81 -2.76
C LYS A 75 16.71 3.12 -1.27
N THR A 76 15.55 3.58 -0.80
CA THR A 76 15.40 4.09 0.58
C THR A 76 15.13 2.99 1.59
N TYR A 77 14.40 1.95 1.20
CA TYR A 77 13.90 0.92 2.13
C TYR A 77 14.37 -0.49 1.79
N SER A 78 15.21 -0.66 0.76
CA SER A 78 15.61 -1.97 0.24
C SER A 78 14.40 -2.85 -0.08
N ALA A 79 13.33 -2.23 -0.57
CA ALA A 79 12.11 -2.92 -0.97
C ALA A 79 12.34 -3.68 -2.29
N THR A 80 11.56 -4.75 -2.53
CA THR A 80 11.42 -5.39 -3.83
C THR A 80 10.15 -4.88 -4.47
N VAL A 81 10.26 -4.24 -5.64
CA VAL A 81 9.10 -3.60 -6.28
C VAL A 81 8.90 -4.12 -7.69
N LYS A 82 7.69 -4.62 -7.95
CA LYS A 82 7.16 -4.89 -9.30
C LYS A 82 6.19 -3.77 -9.69
N THR A 83 6.12 -3.49 -10.98
CA THR A 83 5.23 -2.45 -11.52
C THR A 83 4.56 -2.97 -12.77
N ALA A 84 3.27 -2.68 -12.94
CA ALA A 84 2.60 -2.88 -14.21
C ALA A 84 1.74 -1.67 -14.58
N VAL A 85 1.73 -1.35 -15.88
CA VAL A 85 0.88 -0.32 -16.43
C VAL A 85 -0.51 -0.91 -16.64
N PHE A 86 -1.49 -0.41 -15.91
CA PHE A 86 -2.88 -0.84 -16.02
C PHE A 86 -3.82 0.34 -15.78
N ASN A 87 -4.77 0.53 -16.69
CA ASN A 87 -5.82 1.53 -16.53
C ASN A 87 -7.13 0.86 -16.13
N PHE A 88 -7.54 1.03 -14.88
CA PHE A 88 -8.78 0.46 -14.34
C PHE A 88 -10.07 0.92 -15.03
N GLU A 89 -10.01 2.01 -15.82
CA GLU A 89 -11.15 2.51 -16.58
C GLU A 89 -11.30 1.87 -17.97
N SER A 90 -10.19 1.61 -18.65
CA SER A 90 -10.20 1.32 -20.09
C SER A 90 -9.43 0.06 -20.49
N SER A 91 -8.59 -0.47 -19.61
CA SER A 91 -7.85 -1.71 -19.86
C SER A 91 -8.75 -2.90 -19.63
N ASP A 92 -8.66 -3.89 -20.51
CA ASP A 92 -9.28 -5.19 -20.30
C ASP A 92 -8.57 -5.93 -19.15
N TYR A 93 -9.31 -6.46 -18.19
CA TYR A 93 -8.79 -7.25 -17.08
C TYR A 93 -8.07 -8.51 -17.54
N SER A 94 -8.34 -9.01 -18.76
CA SER A 94 -7.56 -10.10 -19.38
C SER A 94 -6.09 -9.73 -19.59
N THR A 95 -5.77 -8.44 -19.64
CA THR A 95 -4.41 -7.91 -19.80
C THR A 95 -3.69 -7.66 -18.48
N LEU A 96 -4.33 -7.96 -17.34
CA LEU A 96 -3.63 -7.95 -16.05
C LEU A 96 -2.44 -8.94 -16.09
N PRO A 97 -1.30 -8.58 -15.50
CA PRO A 97 -0.15 -9.46 -15.43
C PRO A 97 -0.51 -10.80 -14.78
N SER A 98 -0.28 -11.90 -15.49
CA SER A 98 -0.58 -13.26 -14.99
C SER A 98 0.18 -13.57 -13.70
N GLU A 99 1.36 -12.98 -13.51
CA GLU A 99 2.15 -13.12 -12.28
C GLU A 99 1.42 -12.63 -11.02
N LEU A 100 0.39 -11.78 -11.13
CA LEU A 100 -0.44 -11.40 -9.98
C LEU A 100 -1.20 -12.60 -9.40
N SER A 101 -1.46 -13.64 -10.21
CA SER A 101 -2.07 -14.89 -9.76
C SER A 101 -1.05 -15.86 -9.13
N GLU A 102 0.25 -15.60 -9.32
CA GLU A 102 1.33 -16.45 -8.82
C GLU A 102 1.90 -15.94 -7.49
N ILE A 103 1.65 -14.68 -7.14
CA ILE A 103 2.11 -14.09 -5.89
C ILE A 103 1.07 -14.27 -4.76
N GLU A 104 1.57 -14.44 -3.55
CA GLU A 104 0.73 -14.40 -2.35
C GLU A 104 0.44 -12.93 -1.99
N VAL A 105 -0.81 -12.49 -2.11
CA VAL A 105 -1.23 -11.12 -1.77
C VAL A 105 -1.64 -11.06 -0.30
N GLY A 106 -0.87 -10.33 0.51
CA GLY A 106 -1.18 -10.11 1.93
C GLY A 106 -1.93 -8.82 2.20
N ILE A 107 -1.61 -7.76 1.44
CA ILE A 107 -2.24 -6.44 1.57
C ILE A 107 -2.67 -5.95 0.19
N LEU A 108 -3.93 -5.49 0.08
CA LEU A 108 -4.43 -4.79 -1.09
C LEU A 108 -4.79 -3.35 -0.72
N VAL A 109 -4.12 -2.39 -1.34
CA VAL A 109 -4.43 -0.96 -1.21
C VAL A 109 -5.08 -0.48 -2.50
N ASN A 110 -6.41 -0.33 -2.48
CA ASN A 110 -7.14 0.21 -3.62
C ASN A 110 -7.27 1.74 -3.48
N CYS A 111 -6.35 2.48 -4.09
CA CYS A 111 -6.33 3.95 -4.05
C CYS A 111 -6.40 4.59 -5.43
N ALA A 112 -6.63 3.81 -6.48
CA ALA A 112 -6.99 4.35 -7.77
C ALA A 112 -8.39 4.99 -7.70
N GLY A 113 -8.48 6.25 -8.09
CA GLY A 113 -9.73 7.00 -8.17
C GLY A 113 -9.78 7.81 -9.45
N ILE A 114 -10.99 8.06 -9.93
CA ILE A 114 -11.27 8.90 -11.09
C ILE A 114 -12.24 9.97 -10.60
N ALA A 115 -11.95 11.22 -10.93
CA ALA A 115 -12.85 12.34 -10.72
C ALA A 115 -13.37 12.80 -12.09
N PRO A 116 -14.64 13.24 -12.18
CA PRO A 116 -15.22 13.78 -13.42
C PRO A 116 -14.55 15.07 -13.90
#